data_AF-A0A7W1RSC3-F1
#
_entry.id   AF-A0A7W1RSC3-F1
#
_cell.length_a   1.000
_cell.length_b   1.000
_cell.length_c   1.000
_cell.angle_alpha   90.00
_cell.angle_beta   90.00
_cell.angle_gamma   90.00
#
_symmetry.space_group_name_H-M   'P 1'
#
loop_
_entity.id
_entity.type
_entity.pdbx_description
1 polymer ?
#
loop_
_entity_poly.entity_id
_entity_poly.type
_entity_poly.pdbx_seq_one_letter_code
_entity_poly.pdbx_strand_id
1 'polypeptide(L)'
;PDALRALGPLTAKPVLYVANVDEGSAADAPDALRRHAEAAEAGAVALSARLESELAELEPDEAAAMRVELGGGESGLARVIRSAFELLDLISFFTAGEDKEARAHAVARGTTAWGAAGKVHSDIQRGFVRAEIVPWHVLVELGGYAGARDRGLLRLEGRDYAVQDGDVLTVRFTP
;
A
#
# COMPACT_ATOMS: atom_id res chain seq x y z
N PRO A 1 -15.04 -4.38 -26.25
CA PRO A 1 -14.85 -4.29 -24.78
C PRO A 1 -13.45 -3.78 -24.39
N ASP A 2 -12.38 -4.22 -25.07
CA ASP A 2 -10.99 -3.88 -24.69
C ASP A 2 -10.34 -2.72 -25.47
N ALA A 3 -11.11 -1.93 -26.23
CA ALA A 3 -10.55 -0.89 -27.10
C ALA A 3 -9.71 0.14 -26.33
N LEU A 4 -10.15 0.57 -25.14
CA LEU A 4 -9.39 1.49 -24.29
C LEU A 4 -8.08 0.87 -23.79
N ARG A 5 -8.08 -0.43 -23.46
CA ARG A 5 -6.88 -1.14 -23.00
C ARG A 5 -5.89 -1.34 -24.14
N ALA A 6 -6.38 -1.63 -25.35
CA ALA A 6 -5.55 -1.82 -26.53
C ALA A 6 -4.93 -0.51 -27.04
N LEU A 7 -5.68 0.59 -26.97
CA LEU A 7 -5.21 1.91 -27.40
C LEU A 7 -4.26 2.57 -26.38
N GLY A 8 -4.42 2.24 -25.08
CA GLY A 8 -3.61 2.82 -24.00
C GLY A 8 -3.52 4.35 -23.99
N PRO A 9 -4.64 5.09 -24.18
CA PRO A 9 -4.59 6.54 -24.30
C PRO A 9 -4.09 7.18 -23.00
N LEU A 10 -3.18 8.15 -23.13
CA LEU A 10 -2.57 8.84 -21.98
C LEU A 10 -3.62 9.55 -21.11
N THR A 11 -4.66 10.09 -21.73
CA THR A 11 -5.74 10.84 -21.06
C THR A 11 -6.72 9.98 -20.28
N ALA A 12 -6.68 8.65 -20.43
CA ALA A 12 -7.49 7.74 -19.60
C ALA A 12 -6.75 7.27 -18.35
N LYS A 13 -5.48 7.65 -18.18
CA LYS A 13 -4.73 7.32 -16.96
C LYS A 13 -5.25 8.19 -15.82
N PRO A 14 -5.44 7.62 -14.62
CA PRO A 14 -5.82 8.41 -13.46
C PRO A 14 -4.70 9.40 -13.11
N VAL A 15 -5.08 10.57 -12.59
CA VAL A 15 -4.16 11.69 -12.33
C VAL A 15 -4.17 12.06 -10.85
N LEU A 16 -2.97 12.30 -10.29
CA LEU A 16 -2.77 12.90 -8.98
C LEU A 16 -2.00 14.21 -9.18
N TYR A 17 -2.62 15.33 -8.81
CA TYR A 17 -1.94 16.62 -8.75
C TYR A 17 -1.15 16.73 -7.45
N VAL A 18 0.13 17.07 -7.57
CA VAL A 18 1.04 17.21 -6.45
C VAL A 18 1.45 18.69 -6.34
N ALA A 19 0.89 19.39 -5.36
CA ALA A 19 1.16 20.80 -5.10
C ALA A 19 2.45 20.93 -4.30
N ASN A 20 3.48 21.53 -4.88
CA ASN A 20 4.67 21.92 -4.15
C ASN A 20 4.41 23.25 -3.43
N VAL A 21 4.40 23.24 -2.10
CA VAL A 21 4.08 24.40 -1.26
C VAL A 21 5.25 24.77 -0.35
N ASP A 22 5.25 26.02 0.14
CA ASP A 22 6.25 26.50 1.08
C ASP A 22 6.12 25.81 2.45
N GLU A 23 7.22 25.78 3.18
CA GLU A 23 7.28 25.27 4.56
C GLU A 23 6.32 26.01 5.49
N GLY A 24 5.60 25.28 6.34
CA GLY A 24 4.58 25.86 7.23
C GLY A 24 3.24 26.20 6.55
N SER A 25 3.10 25.93 5.24
CA SER A 25 1.78 25.93 4.58
C SER A 25 0.86 24.85 5.14
N ALA A 26 -0.44 25.01 4.96
CA ALA A 26 -1.41 23.98 5.35
C ALA A 26 -1.05 22.63 4.72
N ALA A 27 -1.34 21.54 5.44
CA ALA A 27 -1.09 20.19 4.96
C ALA A 27 -1.92 19.87 3.69
N ASP A 28 -3.03 20.57 3.48
CA ASP A 28 -3.93 20.35 2.35
C ASP A 28 -3.49 21.06 1.06
N ALA A 29 -3.84 20.46 -0.07
CA ALA A 29 -3.69 21.13 -1.37
C ALA A 29 -4.48 22.44 -1.42
N PRO A 30 -3.96 23.51 -2.08
CA PRO A 30 -4.68 24.76 -2.22
C PRO A 30 -6.08 24.58 -2.81
N ASP A 31 -7.08 25.29 -2.29
CA ASP A 31 -8.49 25.13 -2.68
C ASP A 31 -8.73 25.24 -4.19
N ALA A 32 -8.00 26.13 -4.87
CA ALA A 32 -8.11 26.28 -6.31
C ALA A 32 -7.67 25.00 -7.06
N LEU A 33 -6.61 24.35 -6.60
CA LEU A 33 -6.13 23.08 -7.17
C LEU A 33 -7.06 21.93 -6.84
N ARG A 34 -7.56 21.87 -5.60
CA ARG A 34 -8.55 20.84 -5.19
C ARG A 34 -9.80 20.89 -6.07
N ARG A 35 -10.38 22.08 -6.26
CA ARG A 35 -11.54 22.27 -7.15
C ARG A 35 -11.23 21.88 -8.60
N HIS A 36 -10.03 22.17 -9.09
CA HIS A 36 -9.63 21.77 -10.43
C HIS A 36 -9.49 20.24 -10.56
N ALA A 37 -8.86 19.59 -9.58
CA ALA A 37 -8.69 18.15 -9.55
C ALA A 37 -10.04 17.42 -9.46
N GLU A 38 -10.94 17.87 -8.58
CA GLU A 38 -12.31 17.33 -8.47
C GLU A 38 -13.08 17.42 -9.79
N ALA A 39 -13.01 18.58 -10.49
CA ALA A 39 -13.66 18.76 -11.78
C ALA A 39 -13.06 17.89 -12.91
N ALA A 40 -11.82 17.42 -12.73
CA ALA A 40 -11.11 16.54 -13.65
C ALA A 40 -11.14 15.07 -13.22
N GLU A 41 -11.91 14.71 -12.19
CA GLU A 41 -11.94 13.35 -11.60
C GLU A 41 -10.53 12.86 -11.17
N ALA A 42 -9.72 13.78 -10.64
CA ALA A 42 -8.34 13.56 -10.24
C ALA A 42 -8.15 13.78 -8.73
N GLY A 43 -7.07 13.23 -8.18
CA GLY A 43 -6.64 13.49 -6.80
C GLY A 43 -5.81 14.77 -6.69
N ALA A 44 -5.73 15.35 -5.49
CA ALA A 44 -4.81 16.44 -5.18
C ALA A 44 -4.19 16.26 -3.80
N VAL A 45 -2.87 16.46 -3.70
CA VAL A 45 -2.09 16.39 -2.46
C VAL A 45 -1.07 17.53 -2.42
N ALA A 46 -0.71 18.01 -1.24
CA ALA A 46 0.37 18.98 -1.05
C ALA A 46 1.56 18.36 -0.32
N LEU A 47 2.76 18.79 -0.71
CA LEU A 47 3.99 18.61 0.04
C LEU A 47 4.89 19.83 -0.12
N SER A 48 5.83 20.02 0.80
CA SER A 48 6.98 20.88 0.55
C SER A 48 8.14 20.03 0.07
N ALA A 49 8.45 20.10 -1.22
CA ALA A 49 9.53 19.30 -1.80
C ALA A 49 10.89 19.65 -1.20
N ARG A 50 11.08 20.92 -0.80
CA ARG A 50 12.27 21.38 -0.09
C ARG A 50 12.40 20.69 1.27
N LEU A 51 11.35 20.77 2.10
CA LEU A 51 11.34 20.12 3.40
C LEU A 51 11.57 18.61 3.31
N GLU A 52 10.89 17.92 2.39
CA GLU A 52 11.06 16.48 2.23
C GLU A 52 12.49 16.12 1.77
N SER A 53 13.14 16.98 0.99
CA SER A 53 14.54 16.80 0.61
C SER A 53 15.49 16.96 1.81
N GLU A 54 15.28 18.00 2.63
CA GLU A 54 16.08 18.22 3.84
C GLU A 54 15.89 17.06 4.84
N LEU A 55 14.66 16.61 5.06
CA LEU A 55 14.35 15.46 5.92
C LEU A 55 14.95 14.14 5.41
N ALA A 56 15.13 13.98 4.10
CA ALA A 56 15.70 12.77 3.51
C ALA A 56 17.22 12.66 3.69
N GLU A 57 17.91 13.77 3.99
CA GLU A 57 19.34 13.82 4.25
C GLU A 57 19.69 13.62 5.73
N LEU A 58 18.70 13.67 6.63
CA LEU A 58 18.87 13.49 8.07
C LEU A 58 18.77 12.03 8.49
N GLU A 59 19.39 11.72 9.63
CA GLU A 59 19.18 10.42 10.28
C GLU A 59 17.71 10.28 10.76
N PRO A 60 17.16 9.06 10.85
CA PRO A 60 15.73 8.85 11.12
C PRO A 60 15.20 9.55 12.38
N ASP A 61 16.00 9.58 13.45
CA ASP A 61 15.63 10.21 14.72
C ASP A 61 15.65 11.74 14.62
N GLU A 62 16.60 12.31 13.87
CA GLU A 62 16.69 13.75 13.61
C GLU A 62 15.56 14.23 12.70
N ALA A 63 15.28 13.49 11.62
CA ALA A 63 14.14 13.74 10.74
C ALA A 63 12.80 13.65 11.49
N ALA A 64 12.69 12.71 12.45
CA ALA A 64 11.52 12.61 13.31
C ALA A 64 11.38 13.84 14.23
N ALA A 65 12.47 14.28 14.87
CA ALA A 65 12.47 15.46 15.73
C ALA A 65 12.09 16.74 14.94
N MET A 66 12.71 16.97 13.78
CA MET A 66 12.41 18.13 12.92
C MET A 66 10.94 18.16 12.47
N ARG A 67 10.36 17.00 12.11
CA ARG A 67 8.93 16.92 11.78
C ARG A 67 8.01 17.33 12.93
N VAL A 68 8.36 16.95 14.16
CA VAL A 68 7.59 17.33 15.35
C VAL A 68 7.67 18.85 15.58
N GLU A 69 8.85 19.44 15.42
CA GLU A 69 9.05 20.90 15.54
C GLU A 69 8.24 21.69 14.50
N LEU A 70 8.11 21.16 13.28
CA LEU A 70 7.40 21.80 12.17
C LEU A 70 5.87 21.60 12.19
N GLY A 71 5.31 21.09 13.30
CA GLY A 71 3.86 21.00 13.50
C GLY A 71 3.33 19.58 13.62
N GLY A 72 4.18 18.56 13.49
CA GLY A 72 3.82 17.16 13.66
C GLY A 72 2.87 16.64 12.58
N GLY A 73 3.00 15.35 12.25
CA GLY A 73 2.14 14.71 11.26
C GLY A 73 2.90 13.76 10.36
N GLU A 74 2.20 13.24 9.36
CA GLU A 74 2.77 12.37 8.36
C GLU A 74 3.61 13.17 7.33
N SER A 75 4.75 12.62 6.93
CA SER A 75 5.57 13.15 5.82
C SER A 75 4.71 13.42 4.57
N GLY A 76 4.98 14.52 3.89
CA GLY A 76 4.36 14.85 2.60
C GLY A 76 4.61 13.76 1.56
N LEU A 77 5.80 13.16 1.55
CA LEU A 77 6.10 12.03 0.68
C LEU A 77 5.23 10.80 0.99
N ALA A 78 5.04 10.48 2.27
CA ALA A 78 4.18 9.36 2.66
C ALA A 78 2.71 9.60 2.27
N ARG A 79 2.21 10.84 2.37
CA ARG A 79 0.89 11.23 1.87
C ARG A 79 0.78 11.05 0.35
N VAL A 80 1.80 11.46 -0.42
CA VAL A 80 1.84 11.25 -1.88
C VAL A 80 1.80 9.76 -2.23
N ILE A 81 2.58 8.93 -1.54
CA ILE A 81 2.59 7.47 -1.75
C ILE A 81 1.21 6.89 -1.48
N ARG A 82 0.58 7.26 -0.37
CA ARG A 82 -0.77 6.79 0.00
C ARG A 82 -1.80 7.18 -1.05
N SER A 83 -1.83 8.44 -1.46
CA SER A 83 -2.74 8.92 -2.51
C SER A 83 -2.50 8.22 -3.85
N ALA A 84 -1.25 7.86 -4.17
CA ALA A 84 -0.95 7.08 -5.37
C ALA A 84 -1.46 5.63 -5.28
N PHE A 85 -1.36 4.99 -4.11
CA PHE A 85 -1.96 3.67 -3.86
C PHE A 85 -3.48 3.70 -4.01
N GLU A 86 -4.13 4.70 -3.43
CA GLU A 86 -5.58 4.90 -3.55
C GLU A 86 -5.99 5.17 -5.00
N LEU A 87 -5.27 6.04 -5.72
CA LEU A 87 -5.52 6.36 -7.12
C LEU A 87 -5.45 5.13 -8.04
N LEU A 88 -4.54 4.21 -7.73
CA LEU A 88 -4.33 2.98 -8.50
C LEU A 88 -5.17 1.80 -7.97
N ASP A 89 -6.02 2.04 -6.97
CA ASP A 89 -6.80 1.03 -6.23
C ASP A 89 -5.95 -0.17 -5.80
N LEU A 90 -4.78 0.13 -5.23
CA LEU A 90 -3.84 -0.86 -4.73
C LEU A 90 -4.08 -1.14 -3.24
N ILE A 91 -3.84 -2.39 -2.87
CA ILE A 91 -3.72 -2.85 -1.49
C ILE A 91 -2.35 -3.49 -1.28
N SER A 92 -1.92 -3.57 -0.03
CA SER A 92 -0.71 -4.28 0.37
C SER A 92 -1.06 -5.53 1.17
N PHE A 93 -0.58 -6.68 0.73
CA PHE A 93 -0.56 -7.89 1.57
C PHE A 93 0.88 -8.22 1.93
N PHE A 94 1.07 -9.02 2.97
CA PHE A 94 2.39 -9.39 3.47
C PHE A 94 2.64 -10.89 3.33
N THR A 95 3.91 -11.24 3.18
CA THR A 95 4.41 -12.59 3.43
C THR A 95 5.39 -12.51 4.58
N ALA A 96 5.23 -13.35 5.60
CA ALA A 96 6.14 -13.40 6.75
C ALA A 96 6.25 -14.85 7.24
N GLY A 97 7.42 -15.26 7.74
CA GLY A 97 7.62 -16.60 8.32
C GLY A 97 8.76 -16.59 9.33
N GLU A 98 8.88 -17.63 10.15
CA GLU A 98 9.94 -17.71 11.16
C GLU A 98 11.35 -17.62 10.54
N ASP A 99 11.55 -18.28 9.39
CA ASP A 99 12.83 -18.29 8.65
C ASP A 99 12.88 -17.30 7.48
N LYS A 100 11.91 -16.39 7.37
CA LYS A 100 11.78 -15.49 6.22
C LYS A 100 11.40 -14.07 6.64
N GLU A 101 12.12 -13.11 6.09
CA GLU A 101 11.81 -11.69 6.25
C GLU A 101 10.37 -11.37 5.85
N ALA A 102 9.74 -10.49 6.63
CA ALA A 102 8.45 -9.92 6.27
C ALA A 102 8.62 -9.04 5.02
N ARG A 103 7.75 -9.25 4.02
CA ARG A 103 7.74 -8.45 2.78
C ARG A 103 6.33 -8.01 2.44
N ALA A 104 6.20 -6.76 2.03
CA ALA A 104 4.96 -6.19 1.51
C ALA A 104 4.88 -6.40 -0.01
N HIS A 105 3.69 -6.72 -0.50
CA HIS A 105 3.39 -6.94 -1.91
C HIS A 105 2.17 -6.11 -2.30
N ALA A 106 2.35 -5.16 -3.20
CA ALA A 106 1.26 -4.36 -3.75
C ALA A 106 0.53 -5.11 -4.88
N VAL A 107 -0.80 -5.18 -4.79
CA VAL A 107 -1.70 -5.76 -5.80
C VAL A 107 -2.96 -4.91 -5.94
N ALA A 108 -3.66 -5.00 -7.06
CA ALA A 108 -4.95 -4.34 -7.22
C ALA A 108 -5.99 -4.92 -6.25
N ARG A 109 -6.88 -4.09 -5.73
CA ARG A 109 -8.00 -4.54 -4.91
C ARG A 109 -8.81 -5.61 -5.63
N GLY A 110 -9.24 -6.64 -4.88
CA GLY A 110 -9.95 -7.78 -5.44
C GLY A 110 -9.04 -8.81 -6.11
N THR A 111 -7.72 -8.63 -6.09
CA THR A 111 -6.78 -9.70 -6.47
C THR A 111 -7.03 -10.93 -5.61
N THR A 112 -7.20 -12.09 -6.26
CA THR A 112 -7.45 -13.35 -5.56
C THR A 112 -6.19 -13.91 -4.89
N ALA A 113 -6.35 -14.83 -3.94
CA ALA A 113 -5.22 -15.51 -3.30
C ALA A 113 -4.33 -16.22 -4.32
N TRP A 114 -4.91 -16.76 -5.39
CA TRP A 114 -4.16 -17.32 -6.53
C TRP A 114 -3.37 -16.26 -7.30
N GLY A 115 -3.94 -15.08 -7.53
CA GLY A 115 -3.24 -13.95 -8.16
C GLY A 115 -2.11 -13.40 -7.29
N ALA A 116 -2.37 -13.24 -5.98
CA ALA A 116 -1.40 -12.80 -4.99
C ALA A 116 -0.23 -13.79 -4.85
N ALA A 117 -0.50 -15.10 -4.88
CA ALA A 117 0.54 -16.11 -4.96
C ALA A 117 1.47 -15.92 -6.17
N GLY A 118 0.91 -15.54 -7.33
CA GLY A 118 1.69 -15.25 -8.54
C GLY A 118 2.57 -14.02 -8.42
N LYS A 119 2.14 -13.03 -7.63
CA LYS A 119 2.95 -11.84 -7.30
C LYS A 119 4.19 -12.21 -6.48
N VAL A 120 4.08 -13.24 -5.62
CA VAL A 120 5.22 -13.78 -4.86
C VAL A 120 6.15 -14.60 -5.77
N HIS A 121 5.61 -15.58 -6.49
CA HIS A 121 6.35 -16.38 -7.49
C HIS A 121 5.40 -17.17 -8.40
N SER A 122 5.74 -17.31 -9.68
CA SER A 122 4.92 -18.01 -10.68
C SER A 122 4.70 -19.50 -10.35
N ASP A 123 5.71 -20.19 -9.80
CA ASP A 123 5.57 -21.60 -9.42
C ASP A 123 4.65 -21.80 -8.20
N ILE A 124 4.64 -20.86 -7.25
CA ILE A 124 3.72 -20.91 -6.11
C ILE A 124 2.27 -20.78 -6.59
N GLN A 125 2.03 -19.95 -7.61
CA GLN A 125 0.74 -19.82 -8.25
C GLN A 125 0.30 -21.10 -8.97
N ARG A 126 1.20 -21.73 -9.75
CA ARG A 126 0.89 -23.00 -10.45
C ARG A 126 0.59 -24.13 -9.47
N GLY A 127 1.40 -24.26 -8.43
CA GLY A 127 1.26 -25.27 -7.40
C GLY A 127 0.21 -24.96 -6.32
N PHE A 128 -0.53 -23.85 -6.42
CA PHE A 128 -1.40 -23.37 -5.34
C PHE A 128 -2.42 -24.43 -4.92
N VAL A 129 -2.41 -24.76 -3.63
CA VAL A 129 -3.40 -25.63 -2.99
C VAL A 129 -4.38 -24.80 -2.16
N ARG A 130 -3.86 -24.02 -1.22
CA ARG A 130 -4.62 -23.16 -0.29
C ARG A 130 -3.72 -22.09 0.31
N ALA A 131 -4.29 -21.03 0.87
CA ALA A 131 -3.56 -20.01 1.61
C ALA A 131 -3.99 -20.00 3.08
N GLU A 132 -3.02 -19.89 3.98
CA GLU A 132 -3.25 -19.48 5.37
C GLU A 132 -3.23 -17.95 5.41
N ILE A 133 -4.29 -17.36 5.97
CA ILE A 133 -4.51 -15.91 5.97
C ILE A 133 -4.79 -15.44 7.39
N VAL A 134 -4.13 -14.37 7.77
CA VAL A 134 -4.33 -13.69 9.06
C VAL A 134 -4.00 -12.21 8.90
N PRO A 135 -4.79 -11.27 9.45
CA PRO A 135 -4.44 -9.85 9.40
C PRO A 135 -3.14 -9.56 10.16
N TRP A 136 -2.30 -8.66 9.65
CA TRP A 136 -0.98 -8.38 10.24
C TRP A 136 -1.06 -7.91 11.70
N HIS A 137 -2.06 -7.09 12.02
CA HIS A 137 -2.25 -6.55 13.38
C HIS A 137 -2.54 -7.67 14.38
N VAL A 138 -3.29 -8.70 13.98
CA VAL A 138 -3.56 -9.89 14.81
C VAL A 138 -2.28 -10.66 15.10
N LEU A 139 -1.38 -10.80 14.12
CA LEU A 139 -0.09 -11.45 14.35
C LEU A 139 0.78 -10.67 15.32
N VAL A 140 0.80 -9.33 15.23
CA VAL A 140 1.54 -8.47 16.16
C VAL A 140 0.97 -8.56 17.57
N GLU A 141 -0.35 -8.44 17.72
CA GLU A 141 -1.05 -8.51 19.01
C GLU A 141 -0.88 -9.85 19.72
N LEU A 142 -0.83 -10.96 18.96
CA LEU A 142 -0.74 -12.32 19.51
C LEU A 142 0.68 -12.88 19.57
N GLY A 143 1.70 -12.07 19.24
CA GLY A 143 3.09 -12.49 19.28
C GLY A 143 3.46 -13.56 18.23
N GLY A 144 2.75 -13.60 17.11
CA GLY A 144 3.04 -14.45 15.96
C GLY A 144 2.01 -15.54 15.67
N TYR A 145 2.41 -16.47 14.78
CA TYR A 145 1.51 -17.48 14.22
C TYR A 145 0.98 -18.49 15.24
N ALA A 146 1.76 -18.81 16.28
CA ALA A 146 1.32 -19.72 17.34
C ALA A 146 0.08 -19.16 18.05
N GLY A 147 0.14 -17.91 18.52
CA GLY A 147 -0.98 -17.26 19.19
C GLY A 147 -2.22 -17.10 18.29
N ALA A 148 -2.02 -16.76 17.01
CA ALA A 148 -3.11 -16.69 16.03
C ALA A 148 -3.77 -18.06 15.77
N ARG A 149 -2.98 -19.14 15.74
CA ARG A 149 -3.48 -20.52 15.59
C ARG A 149 -4.26 -20.98 16.81
N ASP A 150 -3.74 -20.74 18.00
CA ASP A 150 -4.37 -21.16 19.25
C ASP A 150 -5.73 -20.48 19.47
N ARG A 151 -5.90 -19.26 18.94
CA ARG A 151 -7.17 -18.53 18.94
C ARG A 151 -8.08 -18.83 17.75
N GLY A 152 -7.66 -19.68 16.82
CA GLY A 152 -8.44 -20.03 15.63
C GLY A 152 -8.63 -18.88 14.64
N LEU A 153 -7.73 -17.88 14.64
CA LEU A 153 -7.80 -16.71 13.76
C LEU A 153 -7.04 -16.90 12.44
N LEU A 154 -6.24 -17.96 12.35
CA LEU A 154 -5.57 -18.35 11.11
C LEU A 154 -6.57 -19.07 10.18
N ARG A 155 -7.02 -18.36 9.15
CA ARG A 155 -8.03 -18.86 8.20
C ARG A 155 -7.37 -19.64 7.07
N LEU A 156 -8.04 -20.68 6.61
CA LEU A 156 -7.66 -21.42 5.40
C LEU A 156 -8.57 -21.01 4.26
N GLU A 157 -8.01 -20.39 3.24
CA GLU A 157 -8.73 -19.83 2.13
C GLU A 157 -8.34 -20.48 0.80
N GLY A 158 -9.33 -20.54 -0.10
CA GLY A 158 -9.18 -21.13 -1.44
C GLY A 158 -8.59 -20.15 -2.45
N ARG A 159 -8.51 -20.59 -3.72
CA ARG A 159 -7.95 -19.81 -4.83
C ARG A 159 -8.67 -18.48 -5.07
N ASP A 160 -9.99 -18.46 -4.83
CA ASP A 160 -10.88 -17.35 -5.19
C ASP A 160 -11.04 -16.30 -4.08
N TYR A 161 -10.42 -16.51 -2.91
CA TYR A 161 -10.47 -15.52 -1.83
C TYR A 161 -9.88 -14.20 -2.31
N ALA A 162 -10.64 -13.11 -2.21
CA ALA A 162 -10.16 -11.77 -2.51
C ALA A 162 -9.28 -11.29 -1.35
N VAL A 163 -7.99 -11.11 -1.62
CA VAL A 163 -7.03 -10.64 -0.61
C VAL A 163 -7.42 -9.25 -0.13
N GLN A 164 -7.33 -9.05 1.18
CA GLN A 164 -7.63 -7.78 1.83
C GLN A 164 -6.34 -7.01 2.15
N ASP A 165 -6.47 -5.70 2.27
CA ASP A 165 -5.36 -4.86 2.70
C ASP A 165 -4.90 -5.27 4.10
N GLY A 166 -3.61 -5.48 4.26
CA GLY A 166 -3.02 -5.91 5.51
C GLY A 166 -3.09 -7.42 5.79
N ASP A 167 -3.59 -8.24 4.87
CA ASP A 167 -3.54 -9.70 5.02
C ASP A 167 -2.09 -10.20 5.03
N VAL A 168 -1.76 -11.10 5.94
CA VAL A 168 -0.53 -11.89 5.89
C VAL A 168 -0.85 -13.25 5.29
N LEU A 169 -0.24 -13.53 4.15
CA LEU A 169 -0.53 -14.66 3.29
C LEU A 169 0.61 -15.68 3.36
N THR A 170 0.28 -16.93 3.73
CA THR A 170 1.19 -18.07 3.64
C THR A 170 0.60 -19.13 2.71
N VAL A 171 1.17 -19.26 1.51
CA VAL A 171 0.65 -20.18 0.48
C VAL A 171 1.17 -21.60 0.71
N ARG A 172 0.25 -22.56 0.79
CA ARG A 172 0.55 -24.00 0.68
C ARG A 172 0.49 -24.38 -0.80
N PHE A 173 1.60 -24.87 -1.34
CA PHE A 173 1.70 -25.26 -2.73
C PHE A 173 2.40 -26.63 -2.86
N THR A 174 2.12 -27.31 -3.96
CA THR A 174 2.81 -28.55 -4.35
C THR A 174 3.56 -28.28 -5.66
N PRO A 175 4.89 -28.53 -5.72
CA PRO A 175 5.68 -28.34 -6.93
C PRO A 175 5.20 -29.16 -8.13
#